data_AF-A0A0C9UUC7-F1
#
_entry.id   AF-A0A0C9UUC7-F1
#
_cell.length_a   1.000
_cell.length_b   1.000
_cell.length_c   1.000
_cell.angle_alpha   90.00
_cell.angle_beta   90.00
_cell.angle_gamma   90.00
#
_symmetry.space_group_name_H-M   'P 1'
#
loop_
_entity.id
_entity.type
_entity.pdbx_description
1 polymer ?
#
loop_
_entity_poly.entity_id
_entity_poly.type
_entity_poly.pdbx_seq_one_letter_code
_entity_poly.pdbx_strand_id
1 'polypeptide(L)'
;GIINGAFGSHGLQKTIKDPAKIAAWGTASHYAIMNGLALLAISLHPRFSVHRFAGPAIGVGALVFSGSIWALTLDREKKFRWLGPITPLGGSAMILG
;
A
#
# COMPACT_ATOMS: atom_id res chain seq x y z
N GLY A 1 -7.17 1.11 1.38
CA GLY A 1 -7.24 -0.33 1.72
C GLY A 1 -8.58 -0.93 1.34
N ILE A 2 -9.63 -0.66 2.12
CA ILE A 2 -10.94 -1.33 2.01
C ILE A 2 -11.62 -1.12 0.65
N ILE A 3 -11.75 0.14 0.19
CA ILE A 3 -12.41 0.44 -1.10
C ILE A 3 -11.71 -0.30 -2.26
N ASN A 4 -10.37 -0.18 -2.33
CA ASN A 4 -9.58 -0.84 -3.35
C ASN A 4 -9.66 -2.37 -3.24
N GLY A 5 -9.63 -2.94 -2.03
CA GLY A 5 -9.76 -4.38 -1.83
C GLY A 5 -11.12 -4.93 -2.26
N ALA A 6 -12.20 -4.32 -1.79
CA ALA A 6 -13.57 -4.79 -2.00
C ALA A 6 -14.08 -4.54 -3.43
N PHE A 7 -13.93 -3.32 -3.94
CA PHE A 7 -14.49 -2.92 -5.23
C PHE A 7 -13.45 -2.99 -6.35
N GLY A 8 -12.19 -2.65 -6.04
CA GLY A 8 -11.12 -2.63 -7.02
C GLY A 8 -10.81 -4.02 -7.58
N SER A 9 -10.72 -5.06 -6.74
CA SER A 9 -10.43 -6.42 -7.20
C SER A 9 -11.53 -7.00 -8.12
N HIS A 10 -12.79 -6.75 -7.79
CA HIS A 10 -13.94 -7.22 -8.56
C HIS A 10 -14.11 -6.45 -9.89
N GLY A 11 -13.85 -5.14 -9.87
CA GLY A 11 -13.84 -4.31 -11.09
C GLY A 11 -12.66 -4.62 -12.00
N LEU A 12 -11.47 -4.85 -11.44
CA LEU A 12 -10.26 -5.15 -12.21
C LEU A 12 -10.37 -6.47 -12.98
N GLN A 13 -10.99 -7.51 -12.40
CA GLN A 13 -11.15 -8.81 -13.06
C GLN A 13 -11.88 -8.73 -14.42
N LYS A 14 -12.73 -7.70 -14.62
CA LYS A 14 -13.42 -7.48 -15.90
C LYS A 14 -12.50 -6.89 -16.98
N THR A 15 -11.40 -6.27 -16.58
CA THR A 15 -10.59 -5.38 -17.43
C THR A 15 -9.14 -5.87 -17.57
N ILE A 16 -8.60 -6.51 -16.53
CA ILE A 16 -7.26 -7.07 -16.47
C ILE A 16 -7.40 -8.60 -16.43
N LYS A 17 -6.76 -9.29 -17.38
CA LYS A 17 -6.79 -10.76 -17.45
C LYS A 17 -5.57 -11.42 -16.81
N ASP A 18 -4.54 -10.65 -16.48
CA ASP A 18 -3.33 -11.14 -15.83
C ASP A 18 -3.61 -11.43 -14.34
N PRO A 19 -3.60 -12.70 -13.91
CA PRO A 19 -3.88 -13.09 -12.53
C PRO A 19 -2.86 -12.52 -11.55
N ALA A 20 -1.60 -12.33 -11.96
CA ALA A 20 -0.54 -11.81 -11.10
C ALA A 20 -0.79 -10.34 -10.75
N LYS A 21 -1.31 -9.53 -11.69
CA LYS A 21 -1.70 -8.14 -11.43
C LYS A 21 -2.89 -8.04 -10.47
N ILE A 22 -3.87 -8.94 -10.61
CA ILE A 22 -5.04 -8.97 -9.73
C ILE A 22 -4.62 -9.38 -8.31
N ALA A 23 -3.74 -10.38 -8.19
CA ALA A 23 -3.16 -10.77 -6.91
C ALA A 23 -2.37 -9.62 -6.27
N ALA A 24 -1.52 -8.92 -7.04
CA ALA A 24 -0.76 -7.77 -6.56
C ALA A 24 -1.66 -6.62 -6.07
N TRP A 25 -2.78 -6.34 -6.76
CA TRP A 25 -3.78 -5.37 -6.29
C TRP A 25 -4.38 -5.75 -4.92
N GLY A 26 -4.66 -7.04 -4.74
CA GLY A 26 -5.11 -7.60 -3.48
C GLY A 26 -4.07 -7.43 -2.37
N THR A 27 -2.82 -7.81 -2.65
CA THR A 27 -1.68 -7.64 -1.73
C THR A 27 -1.52 -6.18 -1.29
N ALA A 28 -1.53 -5.22 -2.23
CA ALA A 28 -1.45 -3.80 -1.91
C ALA A 28 -2.57 -3.33 -0.97
N SER A 29 -3.78 -3.85 -1.18
CA SER A 29 -4.94 -3.54 -0.33
C SER A 29 -4.80 -4.13 1.07
N HIS A 30 -4.27 -5.35 1.17
CA HIS A 30 -3.98 -6.01 2.44
C HIS A 30 -2.94 -5.23 3.25
N TYR A 31 -1.81 -4.87 2.65
CA TYR A 31 -0.78 -4.05 3.30
C TYR A 31 -1.32 -2.70 3.76
N ALA A 32 -2.14 -2.02 2.96
CA ALA A 32 -2.75 -0.75 3.36
C ALA A 32 -3.66 -0.89 4.60
N ILE A 33 -4.38 -2.02 4.73
CA ILE A 33 -5.23 -2.29 5.90
C ILE A 33 -4.36 -2.62 7.12
N MET A 34 -3.37 -3.51 6.98
CA MET A 34 -2.49 -3.91 8.07
C MET A 34 -1.72 -2.72 8.65
N ASN A 35 -1.26 -1.79 7.80
CA ASN A 35 -0.58 -0.57 8.27
C ASN A 35 -1.54 0.41 8.95
N GLY A 36 -2.80 0.50 8.48
CA GLY A 36 -3.83 1.23 9.20
C GLY A 36 -4.07 0.67 10.61
N LEU A 37 -4.09 -0.65 10.76
CA LEU A 37 -4.21 -1.31 12.06
C LEU A 37 -2.96 -1.10 12.93
N ALA A 38 -1.76 -1.16 12.35
CA ALA A 38 -0.52 -0.88 13.06
C ALA A 38 -0.49 0.57 13.58
N LEU A 39 -0.89 1.54 12.75
CA LEU A 39 -0.99 2.94 13.16
C LEU A 39 -2.03 3.14 14.27
N LEU A 40 -3.18 2.47 14.18
CA LEU A 40 -4.18 2.49 15.25
C LEU A 40 -3.58 1.96 16.57
N ALA A 41 -2.89 0.83 16.54
CA ALA A 41 -2.24 0.26 17.71
C ALA A 41 -1.16 1.18 18.30
N ILE A 42 -0.35 1.82 17.46
CA ILE A 42 0.66 2.82 17.88
C ILE A 42 -0.01 4.02 18.54
N SER A 43 -1.12 4.51 17.98
CA SER A 43 -1.84 5.67 18.51
C SER A 43 -2.46 5.42 19.89
N LEU A 44 -2.77 4.16 20.20
CA LEU A 44 -3.32 3.75 21.50
C LEU A 44 -2.23 3.56 22.56
N HIS A 45 -0.96 3.46 22.17
CA HIS A 45 0.12 3.20 23.11
C HIS A 45 0.67 4.52 23.71
N PRO A 46 0.64 4.73 25.03
CA PRO A 46 0.96 6.02 25.66
C PRO A 46 2.35 6.59 25.33
N ARG A 47 3.33 5.71 25.12
CA ARG A 47 4.73 6.09 24.79
C ARG A 47 4.94 6.34 23.30
N PHE A 48 4.22 5.62 22.43
CA PHE A 48 4.48 5.63 20.99
C PHE A 48 3.54 6.56 20.24
N SER A 49 2.37 6.89 20.80
CA SER A 49 1.41 7.84 20.24
C SER A 49 1.98 9.25 20.07
N VAL A 50 2.93 9.64 20.92
CA VAL A 50 3.63 10.95 20.87
C VAL A 50 4.86 10.95 19.97
N HIS A 51 5.21 9.80 19.36
CA HIS A 51 6.43 9.68 18.57
C HIS A 51 6.27 10.38 17.21
N ARG A 52 6.91 11.54 17.08
CA ARG A 52 6.76 12.49 15.96
C ARG A 52 7.08 11.92 14.58
N PHE A 53 7.85 10.84 14.51
CA PHE A 53 8.38 10.28 13.27
C PHE A 53 7.72 8.96 12.85
N ALA A 54 7.38 8.10 13.82
CA ALA A 54 6.93 6.73 13.56
C ALA A 54 5.62 6.68 12.77
N GLY A 55 4.58 7.37 13.29
CA GLY A 55 3.27 7.42 12.65
C GLY A 55 3.31 7.97 11.22
N PRO A 56 3.91 9.15 10.98
CA PRO A 56 4.06 9.69 9.63
C PRO A 56 4.89 8.79 8.70
N ALA A 57 5.99 8.21 9.17
CA ALA A 57 6.84 7.33 8.36
C ALA A 57 6.10 6.07 7.90
N ILE A 58 5.39 5.39 8.81
CA ILE A 58 4.56 4.23 8.50
C ILE A 58 3.40 4.62 7.57
N GLY A 59 2.72 5.74 7.84
CA GLY A 59 1.59 6.22 7.04
C GLY A 59 1.98 6.58 5.60
N VAL A 60 3.01 7.41 5.45
CA VAL A 60 3.52 7.79 4.12
C VAL A 60 4.12 6.58 3.41
N GLY A 61 4.92 5.76 4.10
CA GLY A 61 5.50 4.55 3.55
C GLY A 61 4.44 3.57 3.04
N ALA A 62 3.36 3.35 3.81
CA ALA A 62 2.25 2.49 3.40
C ALA A 62 1.49 3.06 2.20
N LEU A 63 1.27 4.37 2.14
CA LEU A 63 0.65 5.02 0.98
C LEU A 63 1.51 4.89 -0.27
N VAL A 64 2.81 5.12 -0.16
CA VAL A 64 3.77 5.00 -1.26
C VAL A 64 3.87 3.55 -1.75
N PHE A 65 3.99 2.59 -0.82
CA PHE A 65 4.10 1.16 -1.10
C PHE A 65 2.84 0.60 -1.77
N SER A 66 1.67 0.78 -1.14
CA SER A 66 0.41 0.25 -1.69
C SER A 66 -0.04 1.03 -2.93
N GLY A 67 0.20 2.35 -2.94
CA GLY A 67 -0.12 3.23 -4.07
C GLY A 67 0.69 2.89 -5.33
N SER A 68 1.99 2.61 -5.19
CA SER A 68 2.84 2.21 -6.32
C SER A 68 2.37 0.90 -6.95
N ILE A 69 1.99 -0.08 -6.14
CA ILE A 69 1.48 -1.36 -6.64
C ILE A 69 0.13 -1.16 -7.35
N TRP A 70 -0.81 -0.40 -6.79
CA TRP A 70 -2.06 -0.08 -7.48
C TRP A 70 -1.82 0.64 -8.81
N ALA A 71 -0.88 1.59 -8.87
CA ALA A 71 -0.53 2.27 -10.12
C ALA A 71 0.09 1.31 -11.15
N LEU A 72 1.01 0.44 -10.75
CA LEU A 72 1.66 -0.56 -11.62
C LEU A 72 0.67 -1.60 -12.18
N THR A 73 -0.33 -1.97 -11.39
CA THR A 73 -1.37 -2.90 -11.86
C THR A 73 -2.28 -2.26 -12.90
N LEU A 74 -2.62 -0.97 -12.75
CA LEU A 74 -3.40 -0.20 -13.73
C LEU A 74 -2.59 0.19 -14.98
N ASP A 75 -1.26 0.15 -14.89
CA ASP A 75 -0.37 0.48 -16.00
C ASP A 75 -0.47 -0.55 -17.16
N ARG A 76 -1.28 -0.21 -18.17
CA ARG A 76 -1.41 -0.99 -19.42
C ARG A 76 -0.31 -0.68 -20.42
N GLU A 77 0.18 0.55 -20.46
CA GLU A 77 1.16 1.04 -21.46
C GLU A 77 2.62 0.97 -20.96
N LYS A 78 2.86 0.40 -19.78
CA LYS A 78 4.19 0.28 -19.13
C LYS A 78 4.85 1.65 -18.84
N LYS A 79 4.07 2.73 -18.78
CA LYS A 79 4.56 4.11 -18.54
C LYS A 79 5.04 4.31 -17.10
N PHE A 80 4.55 3.49 -16.17
CA PHE A 80 4.81 3.59 -14.74
C PHE A 80 5.84 2.57 -14.23
N ARG A 81 6.63 1.91 -15.11
CA ARG A 81 7.69 0.98 -14.69
C ARG A 81 8.70 1.59 -13.71
N TRP A 82 8.90 2.91 -13.75
CA TRP A 82 9.75 3.65 -12.81
C TRP A 82 9.19 3.68 -11.37
N LEU A 83 7.92 3.30 -11.15
CA LEU A 83 7.34 3.10 -9.82
C LEU A 83 7.79 1.77 -9.17
N GLY A 84 8.43 0.88 -9.92
CA GLY A 84 8.97 -0.38 -9.38
C GLY A 84 9.89 -0.15 -8.19
N PRO A 85 10.96 0.68 -8.32
CA PRO A 85 11.85 1.06 -7.22
C PRO A 85 11.21 1.90 -6.09
N ILE A 86 10.02 2.48 -6.31
CA ILE A 86 9.32 3.26 -5.28
C ILE A 86 8.67 2.35 -4.23
N THR A 87 8.29 1.14 -4.65
CA THR A 87 7.74 0.12 -3.75
C THR A 87 8.71 -0.23 -2.61
N PRO A 88 9.98 -0.63 -2.85
CA PRO A 88 10.92 -0.91 -1.76
C PRO A 88 11.22 0.33 -0.90
N LEU A 89 11.22 1.55 -1.46
CA LEU A 89 11.40 2.78 -0.67
C LEU A 89 10.25 2.99 0.33
N GLY A 90 9.00 2.76 -0.09
CA GLY A 90 7.85 2.77 0.81
C GLY A 90 7.99 1.72 1.92
N GLY A 91 8.40 0.50 1.57
CA GLY A 91 8.67 -0.57 2.52
C GLY A 91 9.76 -0.22 3.54
N SER A 92 10.86 0.40 3.11
CA SER A 92 11.91 0.87 4.00
C SER A 92 11.43 1.94 4.97
N ALA A 93 10.61 2.90 4.51
CA ALA A 93 10.02 3.92 5.38
C ALA A 93 9.10 3.31 6.45
N MET A 94 8.36 2.24 6.11
CA MET A 94 7.52 1.50 7.06
C MET A 94 8.35 0.72 8.09
N ILE A 95 9.52 0.19 7.71
CA ILE A 95 10.43 -0.54 8.61
C ILE A 95 11.16 0.42 9.57
N LEU A 96 11.49 1.63 9.10
CA LEU A 96 12.22 2.64 9.87
C LEU A 96 11.33 3.46 10.82
N GLY A 97 10.02 3.52 10.55
CA GLY A 97 9.04 4.19 11.39
C GLY A 97 8.65 3.34 12.59
#